data_AF-A0A7C3Y231-F1
#
_entry.id   AF-A0A7C3Y231-F1
#
_cell.length_a   1.000
_cell.length_b   1.000
_cell.length_c   1.000
_cell.angle_alpha   90.00
_cell.angle_beta   90.00
_cell.angle_gamma   90.00
#
_symmetry.space_group_name_H-M   'P 1'
#
loop_
_entity.id
_entity.type
_entity.pdbx_description
1 polymer ?
#
loop_
_entity_poly.entity_id
_entity_poly.type
_entity_poly.pdbx_seq_one_letter_code
_entity_poly.pdbx_strand_id
1 'polypeptide(L)'
;MGRAFAGLSKSYLCREAVVMIFVTVGTTDFDALAARMDELTPVLNEEVIIQTGRGVYVPRHAQHFRFAPSLDDYYRQARLVVSHGGLGTLVEVLRLGKPLIGVSNPDRFDLHQNDLLGELERGGYLLWCRDLASLGDDIRRTASMQFRRYEQPPCRIHLAIADFLAGKDMSVWRRP
;
A
#
# COMPACT_ATOMS: atom_id res chain seq x y z
N MET A 1 31.37 37.67 -5.71
CA MET A 1 31.42 38.75 -4.70
C MET A 1 29.97 39.15 -4.41
N GLY A 2 29.21 38.46 -3.57
CA GLY A 2 29.48 38.20 -2.16
C GLY A 2 28.78 39.26 -1.32
N ARG A 3 27.46 39.15 -1.13
CA ARG A 3 26.73 39.84 -0.07
C ARG A 3 25.93 38.82 0.72
N ALA A 4 26.38 38.65 1.95
CA ALA A 4 25.83 37.78 2.96
C ALA A 4 24.43 38.23 3.39
N PHE A 5 23.48 37.29 3.43
CA PHE A 5 22.36 37.36 4.35
C PHE A 5 22.68 36.42 5.51
N ALA A 6 23.22 37.02 6.56
CA ALA A 6 23.42 36.39 7.84
C ALA A 6 22.08 36.33 8.59
N GLY A 7 21.83 35.19 9.25
CA GLY A 7 20.96 35.13 10.42
C GLY A 7 19.47 34.95 10.13
N LEU A 8 19.05 33.73 9.80
CA LEU A 8 17.72 33.25 10.15
C LEU A 8 17.83 32.11 11.15
N SER A 9 17.19 32.37 12.28
CA SER A 9 17.21 31.68 13.57
C SER A 9 16.84 30.20 13.52
N LYS A 10 17.49 29.43 14.39
CA LYS A 10 17.35 28.01 14.73
C LYS A 10 15.97 27.59 15.30
N SER A 11 14.90 28.33 15.01
CA SER A 11 13.61 28.23 15.72
C SER A 11 12.43 27.64 14.92
N TYR A 12 12.68 26.93 13.79
CA TYR A 12 11.62 26.30 12.98
C TYR A 12 11.81 24.78 12.76
N LEU A 13 12.65 24.12 13.56
CA LEU A 13 12.95 22.68 13.40
C LEU A 13 11.98 21.74 14.14
N CYS A 14 10.87 22.25 14.66
CA CYS A 14 9.70 21.43 14.98
C CYS A 14 8.58 21.78 13.98
N ARG A 15 8.77 21.45 12.70
CA ARG A 15 7.62 20.94 11.96
C ARG A 15 7.26 19.66 12.71
N GLU A 16 6.13 19.64 13.42
CA GLU A 16 5.47 18.36 13.67
C GLU A 16 5.47 17.65 12.33
N ALA A 17 6.18 16.51 12.25
CA ALA A 17 6.22 15.75 11.03
C ALA A 17 4.78 15.30 10.81
N VAL A 18 4.05 16.01 9.95
CA VAL A 18 2.71 15.59 9.55
C VAL A 18 2.91 14.26 8.86
N VAL A 19 2.46 13.22 9.54
CA VAL A 19 2.62 11.85 9.13
C VAL A 19 1.46 11.55 8.18
N MET A 20 1.76 11.15 6.95
CA MET A 20 0.75 10.94 5.91
C MET A 20 0.40 9.46 5.74
N ILE A 21 -0.90 9.16 5.71
CA ILE A 21 -1.47 7.86 5.33
C ILE A 21 -2.06 8.00 3.92
N PHE A 22 -1.57 7.17 3.00
CA PHE A 22 -2.08 7.13 1.64
C PHE A 22 -3.00 5.94 1.43
N VAL A 23 -4.20 6.18 0.90
CA VAL A 23 -5.20 5.14 0.61
C VAL A 23 -5.39 5.06 -0.90
N THR A 24 -5.38 3.85 -1.46
CA THR A 24 -5.59 3.65 -2.90
C THR A 24 -6.45 2.41 -3.19
N VAL A 25 -7.46 2.60 -4.03
CA VAL A 25 -8.28 1.52 -4.59
C VAL A 25 -7.82 1.10 -5.99
N GLY A 26 -6.69 1.63 -6.45
CA GLY A 26 -6.16 1.44 -7.80
C GLY A 26 -7.12 1.95 -8.87
N THR A 27 -7.27 1.19 -9.95
CA THR A 27 -8.21 1.55 -11.02
C THR A 27 -9.65 1.12 -10.74
N THR A 28 -9.90 0.39 -9.65
CA THR A 28 -11.23 -0.15 -9.30
C THR A 28 -12.05 0.84 -8.48
N ASP A 29 -13.28 0.45 -8.16
CA ASP A 29 -14.16 1.04 -7.17
C ASP A 29 -14.13 0.21 -5.89
N PHE A 30 -13.98 0.87 -4.75
CA PHE A 30 -14.15 0.27 -3.42
C PHE A 30 -14.59 1.35 -2.43
N ASP A 31 -15.82 1.82 -2.63
CA ASP A 31 -16.40 2.95 -1.87
C ASP A 31 -16.42 2.68 -0.36
N ALA A 32 -16.63 1.42 0.06
CA ALA A 32 -16.60 1.06 1.47
C ALA A 32 -15.24 1.30 2.13
N LEU A 33 -14.12 1.05 1.43
CA LEU A 33 -12.78 1.37 1.95
C LEU A 33 -12.58 2.89 2.03
N ALA A 34 -12.98 3.62 0.99
CA ALA A 34 -12.87 5.08 0.97
C ALA A 34 -13.69 5.72 2.10
N ALA A 35 -14.94 5.29 2.29
CA ALA A 35 -15.81 5.76 3.35
C ALA A 35 -15.25 5.43 4.74
N ARG A 36 -14.78 4.19 4.93
CA ARG A 36 -14.20 3.78 6.21
C ARG A 36 -12.97 4.61 6.58
N MET A 37 -12.08 4.87 5.62
CA MET A 37 -10.90 5.71 5.85
C MET A 37 -11.25 7.17 6.09
N ASP A 38 -12.27 7.69 5.40
CA ASP A 38 -12.77 9.05 5.62
C ASP A 38 -13.34 9.21 7.05
N GLU A 39 -14.14 8.25 7.52
CA GLU A 39 -14.69 8.22 8.89
C GLU A 39 -13.59 8.17 9.96
N LEU A 40 -12.49 7.47 9.69
CA LEU A 40 -11.36 7.35 10.62
C LEU A 40 -10.47 8.61 10.63
N THR A 41 -10.48 9.42 9.56
CA THR A 41 -9.58 10.55 9.39
C THR A 41 -9.56 11.52 10.58
N PRO A 42 -10.71 11.94 11.17
CA PRO A 42 -10.71 12.86 12.31
C PRO A 42 -10.04 12.33 13.58
N VAL A 43 -9.97 11.01 13.76
CA VAL A 43 -9.42 10.40 14.98
C VAL A 43 -7.96 9.93 14.82
N LEU A 44 -7.44 9.91 13.59
CA LEU A 44 -6.07 9.47 13.31
C LEU A 44 -5.02 10.54 13.65
N ASN A 45 -5.40 11.83 13.69
CA ASN A 45 -4.47 12.96 13.87
C ASN A 45 -3.32 12.96 12.84
N GLU A 46 -3.62 12.51 11.62
CA GLU A 46 -2.67 12.32 10.52
C GLU A 46 -3.26 12.86 9.22
N GLU A 47 -2.40 13.24 8.29
CA GLU A 47 -2.88 13.62 6.95
C GLU A 47 -3.31 12.36 6.21
N VAL A 48 -4.57 12.31 5.79
CA VAL A 48 -5.11 11.21 5.00
C VAL A 48 -5.40 11.70 3.58
N ILE A 49 -4.82 11.01 2.60
CA ILE A 49 -5.08 11.25 1.17
C ILE A 49 -5.65 9.97 0.55
N ILE A 50 -6.82 10.07 -0.07
CA ILE A 50 -7.55 8.93 -0.63
C ILE A 50 -7.65 9.03 -2.14
N GLN A 51 -7.07 8.05 -2.84
CA GLN A 51 -7.30 7.82 -4.25
C GLN A 51 -8.54 6.93 -4.44
N THR A 52 -9.63 7.48 -4.99
CA THR A 52 -10.97 6.84 -5.03
C THR A 52 -11.28 6.07 -6.31
N GLY A 53 -10.43 6.17 -7.34
CA GLY A 53 -10.57 5.41 -8.58
C GLY A 53 -11.92 5.64 -9.28
N ARG A 54 -12.61 4.53 -9.58
CA ARG A 54 -13.94 4.54 -10.21
C ARG A 54 -15.11 4.66 -9.21
N GLY A 55 -14.81 4.74 -7.91
CA GLY A 55 -15.81 4.93 -6.86
C GLY A 55 -16.66 6.18 -7.04
N VAL A 56 -17.86 6.17 -6.45
CA VAL A 56 -18.77 7.33 -6.46
C VAL A 56 -18.81 8.05 -5.12
N TYR A 57 -18.26 7.43 -4.06
CA TYR A 57 -18.12 8.06 -2.76
C TYR A 57 -17.18 9.28 -2.82
N VAL A 58 -17.55 10.34 -2.11
CA VAL A 58 -16.78 11.60 -2.01
C VAL A 58 -16.39 11.82 -0.55
N PRO A 59 -15.10 11.63 -0.19
CA PRO A 59 -14.58 11.90 1.15
C PRO A 59 -14.86 13.34 1.61
N ARG A 60 -15.22 13.49 2.89
CA ARG A 60 -15.56 14.76 3.54
C ARG A 60 -14.48 15.24 4.51
N HIS A 61 -13.72 14.32 5.07
CA HIS A 61 -12.71 14.59 6.10
C HIS A 61 -11.28 14.49 5.53
N ALA A 62 -11.07 13.61 4.55
CA ALA A 62 -9.77 13.42 3.89
C ALA A 62 -9.63 14.21 2.58
N GLN A 63 -8.39 14.55 2.23
CA GLN A 63 -8.08 14.98 0.86
C GLN A 63 -8.28 13.79 -0.08
N HIS A 64 -8.75 14.04 -1.30
CA HIS A 64 -9.00 12.95 -2.23
C HIS A 64 -8.82 13.36 -3.69
N PHE A 65 -8.55 12.36 -4.52
CA PHE A 65 -8.54 12.48 -5.97
C PHE A 65 -8.96 11.16 -6.62
N ARG A 66 -9.41 11.19 -7.87
CA ARG A 66 -9.82 9.97 -8.58
C ARG A 66 -8.62 9.21 -9.15
N PHE A 67 -7.82 9.90 -9.96
CA PHE A 67 -6.65 9.34 -10.64
C PHE A 67 -5.52 10.35 -10.67
N ALA A 68 -4.28 9.86 -10.69
CA ALA A 68 -3.09 10.64 -10.96
C ALA A 68 -2.25 9.90 -12.00
N PRO A 69 -1.42 10.61 -12.81
CA PRO A 69 -0.52 9.97 -13.77
C PRO A 69 0.46 8.99 -13.12
N SER A 70 0.82 9.24 -11.86
CA SER A 70 1.67 8.38 -11.04
C SER A 70 1.27 8.49 -9.58
N LEU A 71 1.42 7.38 -8.85
CA LEU A 71 1.21 7.32 -7.40
C LEU A 71 2.53 7.31 -6.61
N ASP A 72 3.69 7.35 -7.29
CA ASP A 72 5.02 7.13 -6.70
C ASP A 72 5.35 8.15 -5.59
N ASP A 73 5.00 9.43 -5.79
CA ASP A 73 5.22 10.49 -4.80
C ASP A 73 4.37 10.28 -3.54
N TYR A 74 3.13 9.83 -3.70
CA TYR A 74 2.25 9.51 -2.57
C TYR A 74 2.82 8.32 -1.79
N TYR A 75 3.27 7.26 -2.46
CA TYR A 75 3.91 6.13 -1.77
C TYR A 75 5.17 6.55 -1.00
N ARG A 76 6.00 7.42 -1.59
CA ARG A 76 7.25 7.89 -0.96
C ARG A 76 7.01 8.77 0.25
N GLN A 77 6.02 9.65 0.20
CA GLN A 77 5.67 10.56 1.29
C GLN A 77 4.89 9.85 2.40
N ALA A 78 4.13 8.81 2.07
CA ALA A 78 3.36 8.06 3.04
C ALA A 78 4.26 7.34 4.04
N ARG A 79 3.85 7.36 5.31
CA ARG A 79 4.38 6.44 6.31
C ARG A 79 3.74 5.06 6.25
N LEU A 80 2.53 5.00 5.70
CA LEU A 80 1.65 3.84 5.67
C LEU A 80 0.80 3.96 4.42
N VAL A 81 0.73 2.87 3.66
CA VAL A 81 -0.20 2.73 2.53
C VAL A 81 -1.29 1.74 2.89
N VAL A 82 -2.54 2.10 2.62
CA VAL A 82 -3.70 1.20 2.71
C VAL A 82 -4.20 0.95 1.29
N SER A 83 -4.22 -0.32 0.86
CA SER A 83 -4.56 -0.67 -0.52
C SER A 83 -5.56 -1.81 -0.60
N HIS A 84 -6.49 -1.71 -1.55
CA HIS A 84 -7.41 -2.79 -1.96
C HIS A 84 -6.69 -4.06 -2.48
N GLY A 85 -5.37 -4.04 -2.71
CA GLY A 85 -4.66 -5.28 -2.99
C GLY A 85 -4.61 -5.70 -4.46
N GLY A 86 -4.61 -4.73 -5.39
CA GLY A 86 -4.14 -5.01 -6.75
C GLY A 86 -2.64 -5.36 -6.72
N LEU A 87 -2.25 -6.48 -7.34
CA LEU A 87 -0.87 -6.99 -7.31
C LEU A 87 0.17 -5.92 -7.69
N GLY A 88 -0.11 -5.11 -8.71
CA GLY A 88 0.79 -4.03 -9.14
C GLY A 88 1.07 -3.03 -8.01
N THR A 89 0.01 -2.46 -7.42
CA THR A 89 0.10 -1.52 -6.31
C THR A 89 0.79 -2.13 -5.09
N LEU A 90 0.45 -3.37 -4.72
CA LEU A 90 1.11 -4.05 -3.61
C LEU A 90 2.63 -4.15 -3.86
N VAL A 91 3.04 -4.63 -5.03
CA VAL A 91 4.46 -4.80 -5.37
C VAL A 91 5.20 -3.46 -5.44
N GLU A 92 4.59 -2.41 -5.98
CA GLU A 92 5.17 -1.05 -6.01
C GLU A 92 5.50 -0.55 -4.59
N VAL A 93 4.53 -0.65 -3.67
CA VAL A 93 4.69 -0.21 -2.28
C VAL A 93 5.72 -1.08 -1.55
N LEU A 94 5.66 -2.39 -1.74
CA LEU A 94 6.60 -3.34 -1.12
C LEU A 94 8.05 -3.11 -1.58
N ARG A 95 8.27 -2.75 -2.85
CA ARG A 95 9.60 -2.39 -3.38
C ARG A 95 10.18 -1.13 -2.73
N LEU A 96 9.31 -0.19 -2.35
CA LEU A 96 9.70 1.01 -1.61
C LEU A 96 9.96 0.74 -0.12
N GLY A 97 9.72 -0.49 0.35
CA GLY A 97 9.92 -0.87 1.76
C GLY A 97 8.96 -0.16 2.71
N LYS A 98 7.78 0.23 2.21
CA LYS A 98 6.79 0.99 2.97
C LYS A 98 5.86 0.05 3.74
N PRO A 99 5.49 0.41 4.99
CA PRO A 99 4.39 -0.23 5.69
C PRO A 99 3.13 -0.25 4.83
N LEU A 100 2.48 -1.41 4.78
CA LEU A 100 1.36 -1.68 3.89
C LEU A 100 0.27 -2.46 4.63
N ILE A 101 -0.95 -1.96 4.57
CA ILE A 101 -2.16 -2.72 4.89
C ILE A 101 -2.84 -3.10 3.57
N GLY A 102 -2.95 -4.40 3.32
CA GLY A 102 -3.77 -4.93 2.24
C GLY A 102 -5.19 -5.19 2.72
N VAL A 103 -6.18 -4.74 1.98
CA VAL A 103 -7.61 -4.87 2.32
C VAL A 103 -8.30 -5.65 1.22
N SER A 104 -8.89 -6.80 1.55
CA SER A 104 -9.70 -7.57 0.59
C SER A 104 -11.08 -6.92 0.43
N ASN A 105 -11.58 -6.81 -0.81
CA ASN A 105 -12.95 -6.33 -1.02
C ASN A 105 -13.94 -7.50 -0.97
N PRO A 106 -14.85 -7.53 0.03
CA PRO A 106 -15.83 -8.61 0.15
C PRO A 106 -16.84 -8.63 -1.00
N ASP A 107 -17.11 -7.49 -1.64
CA ASP A 107 -18.10 -7.36 -2.73
C ASP A 107 -17.55 -7.86 -4.08
N ARG A 108 -16.22 -7.95 -4.21
CA ARG A 108 -15.52 -8.49 -5.37
C ARG A 108 -14.75 -9.73 -4.93
N PHE A 109 -15.50 -10.75 -4.50
CA PHE A 109 -14.93 -12.00 -4.02
C PHE A 109 -14.05 -12.66 -5.09
N ASP A 110 -12.75 -12.45 -4.96
CA ASP A 110 -11.70 -13.08 -5.75
C ASP A 110 -10.82 -13.86 -4.80
N LEU A 111 -10.92 -15.19 -4.84
CA LEU A 111 -10.10 -16.08 -4.02
C LEU A 111 -8.60 -15.80 -4.19
N HIS A 112 -8.19 -15.35 -5.38
CA HIS A 112 -6.80 -15.01 -5.67
C HIS A 112 -6.29 -13.81 -4.87
N GLN A 113 -7.16 -12.85 -4.52
CA GLN A 113 -6.79 -11.70 -3.69
C GLN A 113 -6.47 -12.14 -2.27
N ASN A 114 -7.30 -13.03 -1.70
CA ASN A 114 -7.09 -13.56 -0.35
C ASN A 114 -5.82 -14.41 -0.26
N ASP A 115 -5.58 -15.25 -1.26
CA ASP A 115 -4.36 -16.07 -1.34
C ASP A 115 -3.11 -15.17 -1.40
N LEU A 116 -3.14 -14.11 -2.23
CA LEU A 116 -2.03 -13.17 -2.36
C LEU A 116 -1.77 -12.42 -1.04
N LEU A 117 -2.80 -11.85 -0.44
CA LEU A 117 -2.68 -11.11 0.82
C LEU A 117 -2.23 -12.03 1.97
N GLY A 118 -2.76 -13.25 2.02
CA GLY A 118 -2.37 -14.27 2.99
C GLY A 118 -0.90 -14.67 2.85
N GLU A 119 -0.42 -14.92 1.63
CA GLU A 119 0.98 -15.26 1.39
C GLU A 119 1.94 -14.10 1.73
N LEU A 120 1.56 -12.86 1.41
CA LEU A 120 2.37 -11.68 1.73
C LEU A 120 2.39 -11.38 3.24
N GLU A 121 1.26 -11.54 3.93
CA GLU A 121 1.18 -11.45 5.39
C GLU A 121 2.01 -12.54 6.08
N ARG A 122 1.90 -13.79 5.63
CA ARG A 122 2.69 -14.93 6.14
C ARG A 122 4.19 -14.73 5.94
N GLY A 123 4.56 -14.06 4.85
CA GLY A 123 5.94 -13.63 4.57
C GLY A 123 6.42 -12.44 5.43
N GLY A 124 5.51 -11.77 6.15
CA GLY A 124 5.80 -10.60 6.98
C GLY A 124 5.99 -9.30 6.18
N TYR A 125 5.46 -9.24 4.95
CA TYR A 125 5.65 -8.10 4.04
C TYR A 125 4.58 -7.01 4.22
N LEU A 126 3.36 -7.40 4.60
CA LEU A 126 2.23 -6.51 4.83
C LEU A 126 1.36 -7.03 5.97
N LEU A 127 0.41 -6.22 6.43
CA LEU A 127 -0.68 -6.66 7.30
C LEU A 127 -1.96 -6.80 6.48
N TRP A 128 -2.66 -7.92 6.60
CA TRP A 128 -3.91 -8.14 5.89
C TRP A 128 -5.11 -7.78 6.78
N CYS A 129 -5.81 -6.72 6.41
CA CYS A 129 -7.08 -6.32 6.99
C CYS A 129 -8.21 -7.11 6.33
N ARG A 130 -8.82 -8.01 7.09
CA ARG A 130 -9.91 -8.90 6.64
C ARG A 130 -11.29 -8.27 6.77
N ASP A 131 -11.43 -7.33 7.71
CA ASP A 131 -12.68 -6.65 8.02
C ASP A 131 -12.42 -5.14 8.16
N LEU A 132 -13.18 -4.32 7.42
CA LEU A 132 -13.10 -2.86 7.50
C LEU A 132 -13.39 -2.32 8.92
N ALA A 133 -14.14 -3.06 9.74
CA ALA A 133 -14.36 -2.70 11.13
C ALA A 133 -13.03 -2.64 11.91
N SER A 134 -12.09 -3.57 11.68
CA SER A 134 -10.79 -3.65 12.37
C SER A 134 -9.74 -2.69 11.82
N LEU A 135 -9.99 -2.04 10.67
CA LEU A 135 -9.00 -1.23 9.96
C LEU A 135 -8.36 -0.13 10.85
N GLY A 136 -9.14 0.50 11.73
CA GLY A 136 -8.61 1.51 12.65
C GLY A 136 -7.63 0.94 13.68
N ASP A 137 -7.87 -0.28 14.17
CA ASP A 137 -6.96 -0.98 15.08
C ASP A 137 -5.72 -1.47 14.33
N ASP A 138 -5.89 -1.96 13.11
CA ASP A 138 -4.81 -2.38 12.23
C ASP A 138 -3.85 -1.23 11.91
N ILE A 139 -4.36 -0.04 11.60
CA ILE A 139 -3.54 1.18 11.43
C ILE A 139 -2.70 1.46 12.67
N ARG A 140 -3.29 1.37 13.88
CA ARG A 140 -2.55 1.59 15.14
C ARG A 140 -1.49 0.50 15.36
N ARG A 141 -1.80 -0.76 15.05
CA ARG A 141 -0.85 -1.89 15.15
C ARG A 141 0.35 -1.73 14.25
N THR A 142 0.20 -1.17 13.04
CA THR A 142 1.34 -0.98 12.12
C THR A 142 2.46 -0.11 12.68
N ALA A 143 2.17 0.78 13.64
CA ALA A 143 3.16 1.66 14.25
C ALA A 143 4.23 0.89 15.07
N SER A 144 3.90 -0.31 15.57
CA SER A 144 4.81 -1.15 16.36
C SER A 144 5.31 -2.40 15.61
N MET A 145 4.89 -2.59 14.36
CA MET A 145 5.29 -3.74 13.56
C MET A 145 6.58 -3.49 12.77
N GLN A 146 7.35 -4.55 12.58
CA GLN A 146 8.48 -4.56 11.65
C GLN A 146 8.12 -5.39 10.43
N PHE A 147 8.07 -4.74 9.26
CA PHE A 147 7.83 -5.40 7.99
C PHE A 147 9.14 -5.86 7.37
N ARG A 148 9.14 -7.08 6.80
CA ARG A 148 10.27 -7.55 6.00
C ARG A 148 10.31 -6.78 4.69
N ARG A 149 11.53 -6.45 4.25
CA ARG A 149 11.72 -5.87 2.93
C ARG A 149 11.43 -6.91 1.86
N TYR A 150 10.61 -6.56 0.89
CA TYR A 150 10.37 -7.42 -0.27
C TYR A 150 11.56 -7.34 -1.22
N GLU A 151 12.14 -8.49 -1.54
CA GLU A 151 13.17 -8.63 -2.55
C GLU A 151 12.59 -9.40 -3.74
N GLN A 152 12.68 -8.81 -4.94
CA GLN A 152 12.13 -9.45 -6.12
C GLN A 152 12.96 -10.69 -6.46
N PRO A 153 12.36 -11.90 -6.45
CA PRO A 153 13.08 -13.09 -6.84
C PRO A 153 13.43 -13.03 -8.34
N PRO A 154 14.54 -13.67 -8.75
CA PRO A 154 14.90 -13.73 -10.16
C PRO A 154 13.77 -14.37 -10.98
N CYS A 155 13.40 -13.73 -12.08
CA CYS A 155 12.36 -14.25 -12.97
C CYS A 155 12.88 -15.47 -13.74
N ARG A 156 12.52 -16.67 -13.30
CA ARG A 156 12.95 -17.94 -13.91
C ARG A 156 11.95 -18.58 -14.86
N ILE A 157 10.84 -17.90 -15.17
CA ILE A 157 9.78 -18.45 -16.03
C ILE A 157 10.30 -18.85 -17.41
N HIS A 158 11.29 -18.12 -17.94
CA HIS A 158 11.95 -18.43 -19.21
C HIS A 158 12.66 -19.80 -19.19
N LEU A 159 13.21 -20.21 -18.04
CA LEU A 159 13.83 -21.52 -17.88
C LEU A 159 12.76 -22.62 -17.85
N ALA A 160 11.66 -22.39 -17.13
CA ALA A 160 10.55 -23.34 -17.08
C ALA A 160 9.92 -23.57 -18.46
N ILE A 161 9.75 -22.50 -19.24
CA ILE A 161 9.26 -22.58 -20.62
C ILE A 161 10.26 -23.34 -21.50
N ALA A 162 11.55 -23.04 -21.38
CA ALA A 162 12.60 -23.74 -22.13
C ALA A 162 12.65 -25.24 -21.80
N ASP A 163 12.53 -25.61 -20.53
CA ASP A 163 12.50 -27.01 -20.09
C ASP A 163 11.27 -27.75 -20.61
N PHE A 164 10.10 -27.10 -20.59
CA PHE A 164 8.87 -27.65 -21.15
C PHE A 164 8.99 -27.91 -22.66
N LEU A 165 9.49 -26.92 -23.40
CA LEU A 165 9.70 -27.04 -24.85
C LEU A 165 10.77 -28.10 -25.20
N ALA A 166 11.74 -28.31 -24.32
CA ALA A 166 12.75 -29.36 -24.45
C ALA A 166 12.25 -30.75 -24.00
N GLY A 167 10.98 -30.89 -23.59
CA GLY A 167 10.40 -32.16 -23.17
C GLY A 167 10.95 -32.70 -21.84
N LYS A 168 11.51 -31.83 -20.99
CA LYS A 168 12.04 -32.23 -19.67
C LYS A 168 10.91 -32.49 -18.68
N ASP A 169 11.24 -33.25 -17.63
CA ASP A 169 10.32 -33.47 -16.52
C ASP A 169 9.99 -32.15 -15.80
N MET A 170 8.69 -31.84 -15.74
CA MET A 170 8.17 -30.61 -15.14
C MET A 170 7.85 -30.77 -13.64
N SER A 171 8.04 -31.96 -13.06
CA SER A 171 7.85 -32.21 -11.63
C SER A 171 8.70 -31.28 -10.76
N VAL A 172 9.91 -30.93 -11.23
CA VAL A 172 10.85 -30.02 -10.55
C VAL A 172 10.32 -28.58 -10.40
N TRP A 173 9.33 -28.18 -11.22
CA TRP A 173 8.71 -26.86 -11.18
C TRP A 173 7.42 -26.83 -10.36
N ARG A 174 6.93 -27.98 -9.88
CA ARG A 174 5.78 -28.04 -8.97
C ARG A 174 6.26 -27.76 -7.56
N ARG A 175 5.60 -26.83 -6.85
CA ARG A 175 5.83 -26.67 -5.41
C ARG A 175 5.30 -27.93 -4.69
N PRO A 176 5.99 -28.38 -3.61
CA PRO A 176 5.46 -29.44 -2.75
C PRO A 176 4.15 -29.01 -2.08
#